data_AF-A0A2V8VZB5-F1
#
_entry.id   AF-A0A2V8VZB5-F1
#
_cell.length_a   1.000
_cell.length_b   1.000
_cell.length_c   1.000
_cell.angle_alpha   90.00
_cell.angle_beta   90.00
_cell.angle_gamma   90.00
#
_symmetry.space_group_name_H-M   'P 1'
#
loop_
_entity.id
_entity.type
_entity.pdbx_description
1 polymer ?
#
loop_
_entity_poly.entity_id
_entity_poly.type
_entity_poly.pdbx_seq_one_letter_code
_entity_poly.pdbx_strand_id
1 'polypeptide(L)'
;MLTALILCLTNTTSCSILIMEKISISEAARQLGIHRTTLHRWIEEGVVPEPVAENIAGARLRYWTKADFAKVKKYKRENYWGQGKKRKGNKKARSQKN
;
A
#
# COMPACT_ATOMS: atom_id res chain seq x y z
N MET A 1 4.82 -41.85 9.75
CA MET A 1 4.49 -41.10 8.52
C MET A 1 4.03 -39.70 8.92
N LEU A 2 4.96 -38.79 9.24
CA LEU A 2 4.60 -37.42 9.63
C LEU A 2 4.48 -36.55 8.36
N THR A 3 3.28 -36.06 8.10
CA THR A 3 3.00 -35.09 7.05
C THR A 3 3.60 -33.74 7.45
N ALA A 4 4.51 -33.24 6.61
CA ALA A 4 5.12 -31.94 6.75
C ALA A 4 4.05 -30.83 6.64
N LEU A 5 3.84 -30.10 7.74
CA LEU A 5 3.12 -28.84 7.73
C LEU A 5 4.01 -27.80 7.03
N ILE A 6 3.72 -27.58 5.75
CA ILE A 6 4.30 -26.49 4.97
C ILE A 6 3.78 -25.18 5.58
N LEU A 7 4.61 -24.54 6.39
CA LEU A 7 4.42 -23.16 6.82
C LEU A 7 4.61 -22.26 5.60
N CYS A 8 3.56 -22.07 4.81
CA CYS A 8 3.51 -21.03 3.80
C CYS A 8 3.63 -19.67 4.49
N LEU A 9 4.81 -19.05 4.46
CA LEU A 9 5.03 -17.66 4.85
C LEU A 9 4.26 -16.73 3.90
N THR A 10 2.95 -16.57 4.13
CA THR A 10 2.28 -15.34 3.72
C THR A 10 2.77 -14.28 4.69
N ASN A 11 3.58 -13.33 4.21
CA ASN A 11 4.10 -12.22 4.99
C ASN A 11 2.94 -11.26 5.37
N THR A 12 2.03 -11.74 6.20
CA THR A 12 1.02 -10.96 6.92
C THR A 12 1.53 -10.79 8.34
N THR A 13 2.78 -10.37 8.49
CA THR A 13 3.28 -9.90 9.77
C THR A 13 2.64 -8.53 9.96
N SER A 14 1.46 -8.52 10.60
CA SER A 14 0.87 -7.30 11.13
C SER A 14 1.97 -6.54 11.87
N CYS A 15 2.35 -5.37 11.34
CA CYS A 15 3.18 -4.39 12.04
C CYS A 15 2.36 -3.77 13.18
N SER A 16 1.81 -4.59 14.07
CA SER A 16 0.92 -4.19 15.16
C SER A 16 1.69 -3.68 16.40
N ILE A 17 3.01 -3.49 16.31
CA ILE A 17 3.87 -3.20 17.48
C ILE A 17 4.59 -1.83 17.41
N LEU A 18 4.27 -0.95 16.45
CA LEU A 18 4.83 0.41 16.46
C LEU A 18 3.89 1.35 17.20
N ILE A 19 4.05 1.35 18.53
CA ILE A 19 3.37 2.19 19.52
C ILE A 19 3.84 3.65 19.33
N MET A 20 3.19 4.33 18.38
CA MET A 20 3.06 5.76 18.10
C MET A 20 2.42 5.78 16.72
N GLU A 21 1.25 6.42 16.52
CA GLU A 21 0.36 6.28 15.34
C GLU A 21 1.01 6.62 13.97
N LYS A 22 2.01 5.83 13.57
CA LYS A 22 2.76 5.88 12.33
C LYS A 22 2.06 4.96 11.35
N ILE A 23 1.40 5.55 10.38
CA ILE A 23 0.55 4.81 9.43
C ILE A 23 1.40 4.51 8.21
N SER A 24 1.79 3.24 8.05
CA SER A 24 2.53 2.79 6.88
C SER A 24 1.70 2.93 5.60
N ILE A 25 2.36 2.97 4.43
CA ILE A 25 1.66 3.07 3.14
C ILE A 25 0.70 1.89 2.92
N SER A 26 1.09 0.67 3.32
CA SER A 26 0.24 -0.51 3.22
C SER A 26 -0.99 -0.41 4.12
N GLU A 27 -0.81 0.10 5.34
CA GLU A 27 -1.91 0.29 6.28
C GLU A 27 -2.85 1.41 5.82
N ALA A 28 -2.29 2.51 5.35
CA ALA A 28 -3.04 3.60 4.72
C ALA A 28 -3.90 3.10 3.56
N ALA A 29 -3.35 2.27 2.68
CA ALA A 29 -4.08 1.68 1.54
C ALA A 29 -5.28 0.86 2.02
N ARG A 30 -5.08 0.03 3.04
CA ARG A 30 -6.11 -0.80 3.67
C ARG A 30 -7.22 0.06 4.28
N GLN A 31 -6.85 1.06 5.09
CA GLN A 31 -7.81 1.96 5.73
C GLN A 31 -8.58 2.83 4.73
N LEU A 32 -7.95 3.19 3.61
CA LEU A 32 -8.59 3.95 2.53
C LEU A 32 -9.35 3.06 1.54
N GLY A 33 -9.24 1.73 1.60
CA GLY A 33 -9.87 0.84 0.62
C GLY A 33 -9.40 1.10 -0.82
N ILE A 34 -8.13 1.47 -1.01
CA ILE A 34 -7.52 1.71 -2.33
C ILE A 34 -6.29 0.83 -2.50
N HIS A 35 -5.92 0.55 -3.75
CA HIS A 35 -4.70 -0.21 -4.02
C HIS A 35 -3.45 0.63 -3.71
N ARG A 36 -2.39 -0.01 -3.20
CA ARG A 36 -1.10 0.64 -2.84
C ARG A 36 -0.51 1.47 -3.98
N THR A 37 -0.62 1.01 -5.22
CA THR A 37 -0.15 1.74 -6.41
C THR A 37 -0.85 3.09 -6.59
N THR A 38 -2.09 3.24 -6.11
CA THR A 38 -2.81 4.52 -6.17
C THR A 38 -2.21 5.52 -5.19
N LEU A 39 -1.85 5.08 -3.98
CA LEU A 39 -1.13 5.93 -3.02
C LEU A 39 0.26 6.29 -3.53
N HIS A 40 1.01 5.35 -4.10
CA HIS A 40 2.31 5.66 -4.70
C HIS A 40 2.18 6.73 -5.78
N ARG A 41 1.22 6.56 -6.70
CA ARG A 41 0.93 7.56 -7.72
C ARG A 41 0.62 8.93 -7.13
N TRP A 42 -0.21 9.01 -6.09
CA TRP A 42 -0.52 10.29 -5.45
C TRP A 42 0.69 10.95 -4.79
N ILE A 43 1.58 10.14 -4.19
CA ILE A 43 2.83 10.63 -3.62
C ILE A 43 3.75 11.16 -4.73
N GLU A 44 3.89 10.41 -5.83
CA GLU A 44 4.69 10.79 -7.00
C GLU A 44 4.15 12.06 -7.70
N GLU A 45 2.82 12.19 -7.78
CA GLU A 45 2.14 13.39 -8.30
C GLU A 45 2.19 14.58 -7.33
N GLY A 46 2.64 14.37 -6.08
CA GLY A 46 2.73 15.43 -5.05
C GLY A 46 1.38 15.95 -4.56
N VAL A 47 0.27 15.24 -4.86
CA VAL A 47 -1.10 15.65 -4.49
C VAL A 47 -1.46 15.31 -3.03
N VAL A 48 -0.63 14.48 -2.39
CA VAL A 48 -0.71 14.15 -0.96
C VAL A 48 0.66 14.36 -0.31
N PRO A 49 0.74 14.61 1.01
CA PRO A 49 2.02 14.78 1.69
C PRO A 49 2.93 13.55 1.52
N GLU A 50 4.23 13.77 1.38
CA GLU A 50 5.19 12.67 1.33
C GLU A 50 5.29 11.98 2.71
N PRO A 51 5.26 10.64 2.78
CA PRO A 51 5.46 9.94 4.04
C PRO A 51 6.89 10.11 4.56
N VAL A 52 7.01 10.31 5.88
CA VAL A 52 8.30 10.39 6.57
C VAL A 52 9.04 9.07 6.41
N ALA A 53 10.30 9.15 5.98
CA ALA A 53 11.19 8.01 5.88
C ALA A 53 12.14 7.98 7.09
N GLU A 54 12.11 6.90 7.85
CA GLU A 54 12.95 6.71 9.04
C GLU A 54 13.64 5.34 8.97
N ASN A 55 14.87 5.26 9.49
CA ASN A 55 15.56 3.98 9.63
C ASN A 55 15.36 3.47 11.06
N ILE A 56 14.61 2.38 11.20
CA ILE A 56 14.31 1.76 12.49
C ILE A 56 14.88 0.34 12.45
N ALA A 57 15.81 0.04 13.35
CA ALA A 57 16.43 -1.28 13.47
C ALA A 57 17.01 -1.83 12.14
N GLY A 58 17.59 -0.96 11.32
CA GLY A 58 18.16 -1.33 10.01
C GLY A 58 17.15 -1.41 8.86
N ALA A 59 15.85 -1.25 9.13
CA ALA A 59 14.79 -1.19 8.13
C ALA A 59 14.40 0.25 7.83
N ARG A 60 14.38 0.62 6.55
CA ARG A 60 13.86 1.93 6.10
C ARG A 60 12.34 1.88 6.02
N LEU A 61 11.66 2.45 7.00
CA LEU A 61 10.21 2.53 7.05
C LEU A 61 9.72 3.87 6.50
N ARG A 62 8.64 3.84 5.72
CA ARG A 62 7.89 5.04 5.32
C ARG A 62 6.53 5.06 5.96
N TYR A 63 6.18 6.17 6.61
CA TYR A 63 4.90 6.30 7.32
C TYR A 63 4.38 7.74 7.29
N TRP A 64 3.07 7.89 7.46
CA TRP A 64 2.45 9.16 7.77
C TRP A 64 2.21 9.30 9.26
N THR A 65 2.31 10.53 9.74
CA THR A 65 1.68 10.91 11.01
C THR A 65 0.16 10.91 10.84
N LYS A 66 -0.59 10.87 11.95
CA LYS A 66 -2.05 10.98 11.93
C LYS A 66 -2.54 12.24 11.23
N ALA A 67 -1.85 13.37 11.44
CA ALA A 67 -2.18 14.65 10.82
C ALA A 67 -2.01 14.61 9.30
N ASP A 68 -0.91 14.05 8.81
CA ASP A 68 -0.69 13.93 7.36
C ASP A 68 -1.65 12.93 6.74
N PHE A 69 -1.91 11.82 7.41
CA PHE A 69 -2.87 10.84 6.94
C PHE A 69 -4.30 11.40 6.88
N ALA A 70 -4.67 12.33 7.76
CA ALA A 70 -5.94 13.05 7.65
C ALA A 70 -6.03 13.88 6.35
N LYS A 71 -4.92 14.48 5.89
CA LYS A 71 -4.86 15.17 4.58
C LYS A 71 -5.04 14.18 3.43
N VAL A 72 -4.43 12.99 3.51
CA VAL A 72 -4.64 11.91 2.51
C VAL A 72 -6.10 11.48 2.46
N LYS A 73 -6.76 11.29 3.62
CA LYS A 73 -8.19 10.97 3.70
C LYS A 73 -9.05 12.06 3.06
N LYS A 74 -8.73 13.33 3.34
CA LYS A 74 -9.42 14.49 2.78
C LYS A 74 -9.32 14.50 1.26
N TYR A 75 -8.10 14.35 0.72
CA TYR A 75 -7.87 14.29 -0.73
C TYR A 75 -8.66 13.16 -1.40
N LYS A 76 -8.66 11.95 -0.82
CA LYS A 76 -9.47 10.85 -1.37
C LYS A 76 -10.94 11.24 -1.48
N ARG A 77 -11.51 11.79 -0.41
CA ARG A 77 -12.94 12.15 -0.36
C ARG A 77 -13.29 13.22 -1.39
N GLU A 78 -12.40 14.19 -1.60
CA GLU A 78 -12.64 15.34 -2.46
C GLU A 78 -12.34 15.06 -3.94
N ASN A 79 -11.34 14.23 -4.24
CA ASN A 79 -10.79 14.09 -5.59
C ASN A 79 -10.87 12.67 -6.17
N TYR A 80 -11.16 11.64 -5.37
CA TYR A 80 -11.10 10.24 -5.81
C TYR A 80 -12.47 9.55 -5.82
N TRP A 81 -13.09 9.52 -7.00
CA TRP A 81 -14.39 8.93 -7.29
C TRP A 81 -14.36 7.42 -7.61
N GLY A 82 -13.30 6.70 -7.21
CA GLY A 82 -13.25 5.24 -7.29
C GLY A 82 -12.95 4.62 -8.65
N GLN A 83 -12.73 5.41 -9.70
CA GLN A 83 -12.36 4.89 -11.02
C GLN A 83 -10.86 4.66 -11.17
N GLY A 84 -10.38 3.52 -10.66
CA GLY A 84 -9.15 2.97 -11.20
C GLY A 84 -9.28 2.76 -12.71
N LYS A 85 -8.29 3.16 -13.51
CA LYS A 85 -8.32 2.92 -14.97
C LYS A 85 -8.54 1.42 -15.22
N LYS A 86 -9.56 1.06 -16.01
CA LYS A 86 -9.76 -0.32 -16.46
C LYS A 86 -8.50 -0.77 -17.20
N ARG A 87 -7.91 -1.89 -16.79
CA ARG A 87 -6.77 -2.47 -17.50
C ARG A 87 -7.21 -2.85 -18.92
N LYS A 88 -6.59 -2.25 -19.93
CA LYS A 88 -6.72 -2.71 -21.31
C LYS A 88 -5.95 -4.04 -21.39
N GLY A 89 -6.66 -5.17 -21.40
CA GLY A 89 -6.05 -6.49 -21.45
C GLY A 89 -5.15 -6.62 -22.67
N ASN A 90 -3.87 -6.90 -22.47
CA ASN A 90 -2.93 -7.12 -23.56
C ASN A 90 -3.22 -8.50 -24.19
N LYS A 91 -4.02 -8.52 -25.26
CA LYS A 91 -4.39 -9.76 -25.99
C LYS A 91 -3.18 -10.52 -26.57
N LYS A 92 -1.98 -9.92 -26.62
CA LYS A 92 -0.80 -10.51 -27.26
C LYS A 92 -0.11 -11.64 -26.48
N ALA A 93 -0.38 -11.81 -25.17
CA ALA A 93 0.31 -12.84 -24.38
C ALA A 93 -0.32 -14.25 -24.47
N ARG A 94 -1.49 -14.42 -25.12
CA ARG A 94 -2.21 -15.71 -25.17
C ARG A 94 -1.92 -16.57 -26.42
N SER A 95 -1.18 -16.06 -27.41
CA SER A 95 -0.96 -16.76 -28.69
C SER A 95 0.39 -17.47 -28.80
N GLN A 96 1.22 -17.43 -27.76
CA GLN A 96 2.56 -18.02 -27.77
C GLN A 96 2.61 -19.23 -26.83
N LYS A 97 1.74 -20.20 -27.13
CA LYS A 97 1.84 -21.57 -26.61
C LYS A 97 1.53 -22.48 -27.80
N ASN A 98 2.56 -22.68 -28.62
CA ASN A 98 2.65 -23.78 -29.58
C ASN A 98 3.55 -24.83 -28.95
#